data_AF-A0A7C5TT77-F1
#
_entry.id   AF-A0A7C5TT77-F1
#
_cell.length_a   1.000
_cell.length_b   1.000
_cell.length_c   1.000
_cell.angle_alpha   90.00
_cell.angle_beta   90.00
_cell.angle_gamma   90.00
#
_symmetry.space_group_name_H-M   'P 1'
#
loop_
_entity.id
_entity.type
_entity.pdbx_description
1 polymer ?
#
loop_
_entity_poly.entity_id
_entity_poly.type
_entity_poly.pdbx_seq_one_letter_code
_entity_poly.pdbx_strand_id
1 'polypeptide(L)'
;MQLSLNEKITVIALLLLNTSLTVAAEPLGAIELTITRYYWVLLLITAAIISTLLLMRKSQDPIEVVGVVYDRDENKLELTIKNKTDQSYDIKSAVRLVRTPEMLQALGEDGIPMARGTAHTSRPLYDLLCEDDAPLPINPLEERTITYDVIIPQDYVNMNPEHNVEVHIEFGEPGKALQETPQSSNPMFEPQSITPSMGETLPESTGEPVETQVSFQAQEEVSKTLGPKLPFIEDKILDLEFRPPFQMKLSHWEVIAEPILLSELIDCIKTAPEDSIAFHLNHGNDFADWIDLALEDHALAEKIRSVKTEDLDNARNEIVKILEGKTQELPKPQATPVDHAFLLKTNEGNIISEITLLCDLHESIKYAPLSSIAFHLRGENDFANWVEYAVGDKPLADKLRAITYDSILEARQKLLKVLDLELGK
;
A
#
# COMPACT_ATOMS: atom_id res chain seq x y z
N MET A 1 15.09 -49.37 -14.54
CA MET A 1 14.38 -49.39 -13.24
C MET A 1 14.40 -47.97 -12.71
N GLN A 2 13.25 -47.30 -12.64
CA GLN A 2 13.18 -45.94 -12.09
C GLN A 2 13.16 -46.04 -10.57
N LEU A 3 14.16 -45.43 -9.91
CA LEU A 3 14.18 -45.30 -8.45
C LEU A 3 13.08 -44.32 -8.02
N SER A 4 12.41 -44.66 -6.92
CA SER A 4 11.55 -43.72 -6.19
C SER A 4 12.36 -42.53 -5.68
N LEU A 5 11.67 -41.43 -5.34
CA LEU A 5 12.33 -40.21 -4.88
C LEU A 5 13.18 -40.44 -3.61
N ASN A 6 12.68 -41.24 -2.67
CA ASN A 6 13.41 -41.59 -1.44
C ASN A 6 14.67 -42.41 -1.73
N GLU A 7 14.62 -43.30 -2.72
CA GLU A 7 15.79 -44.07 -3.15
C GLU A 7 16.83 -43.17 -3.83
N LYS A 8 16.41 -42.18 -4.63
CA LYS A 8 17.32 -41.20 -5.23
C LYS A 8 18.02 -40.33 -4.17
N ILE A 9 17.28 -39.86 -3.17
CA ILE A 9 17.83 -39.09 -2.04
C ILE A 9 18.86 -39.93 -1.27
N THR A 10 18.55 -41.21 -1.02
CA THR A 10 19.44 -42.14 -0.31
C THR A 10 20.73 -42.40 -1.09
N VAL A 11 20.64 -42.58 -2.42
CA VAL A 11 21.82 -42.78 -3.29
C VAL A 11 22.71 -41.53 -3.32
N ILE A 12 22.12 -40.33 -3.39
CA ILE A 12 22.87 -39.06 -3.35
C ILE A 12 23.59 -38.93 -2.00
N ALA A 13 22.89 -39.17 -0.88
CA ALA A 13 23.50 -39.11 0.46
C ALA A 13 24.68 -40.10 0.60
N LEU A 14 24.55 -41.32 0.08
CA LEU A 14 25.62 -42.32 0.11
C LEU A 14 26.82 -41.97 -0.76
N LEU A 15 26.60 -41.39 -1.95
CA LEU A 15 27.67 -40.93 -2.83
C LEU A 15 28.49 -39.80 -2.18
N LEU A 16 27.84 -38.94 -1.42
CA LEU A 16 28.45 -37.81 -0.72
C LEU A 16 29.22 -38.23 0.55
N LEU A 17 28.72 -39.23 1.26
CA LEU A 17 29.46 -39.86 2.37
C LEU A 17 30.74 -40.52 1.87
N ASN A 18 30.73 -41.11 0.67
CA ASN A 18 31.89 -41.79 0.12
C ASN A 18 32.98 -40.83 -0.38
N THR A 19 32.62 -39.65 -0.91
CA THR A 19 33.61 -38.63 -1.32
C THR A 19 34.27 -37.94 -0.13
N SER A 20 33.65 -37.96 1.05
CA SER A 20 34.18 -37.37 2.29
C SER A 20 35.36 -38.17 2.87
N LEU A 21 35.47 -39.46 2.56
CA LEU A 21 36.49 -40.36 3.11
C LEU A 21 37.85 -40.30 2.39
N THR A 22 37.91 -39.73 1.18
CA THR A 22 39.14 -39.70 0.35
C THR A 22 40.04 -38.49 0.59
N VAL A 23 39.64 -37.53 1.43
CA VAL A 23 40.34 -36.24 1.64
C VAL A 23 41.50 -36.33 2.65
N ALA A 24 41.74 -37.48 3.27
CA ALA A 24 42.65 -37.61 4.42
C ALA A 24 44.17 -37.46 4.13
N ALA A 25 44.61 -36.93 2.97
CA ALA A 25 46.04 -36.87 2.62
C ALA A 25 46.49 -35.62 1.83
N GLU A 26 45.79 -34.48 1.92
CA GLU A 26 46.18 -33.25 1.20
C GLU A 26 46.86 -32.18 2.10
N PRO A 27 47.82 -31.39 1.54
CA PRO A 27 48.53 -30.34 2.28
C PRO A 27 47.62 -29.19 2.72
N LEU A 28 47.99 -28.49 3.81
CA LEU A 28 47.19 -27.46 4.49
C LEU A 28 46.49 -26.42 3.60
N GLY A 29 47.07 -26.01 2.47
CA GLY A 29 46.43 -25.07 1.52
C GLY A 29 45.25 -25.65 0.74
N ALA A 30 45.16 -26.98 0.61
CA ALA A 30 44.04 -27.67 -0.03
C ALA A 30 42.86 -27.90 0.94
N ILE A 31 43.09 -27.76 2.25
CA ILE A 31 42.08 -27.95 3.29
C ILE A 31 41.02 -26.84 3.23
N GLU A 32 41.43 -25.57 3.08
CA GLU A 32 40.47 -24.44 2.97
C GLU A 32 39.57 -24.54 1.73
N LEU A 33 40.15 -24.96 0.59
CA LEU A 33 39.39 -25.16 -0.64
C LEU A 33 38.39 -26.32 -0.50
N THR A 34 38.78 -27.38 0.21
CA THR A 34 37.95 -28.56 0.43
C THR A 34 36.81 -28.29 1.40
N ILE A 35 37.08 -27.55 2.49
CA ILE A 35 36.04 -27.10 3.43
C ILE A 35 35.01 -26.24 2.70
N THR A 36 35.46 -25.26 1.90
CA THR A 36 34.55 -24.39 1.14
C THR A 36 33.66 -25.19 0.19
N ARG A 37 34.22 -26.18 -0.53
CA ARG A 37 33.44 -27.07 -1.40
C ARG A 37 32.42 -27.90 -0.61
N TYR A 38 32.77 -28.39 0.56
CA TYR A 38 31.86 -29.15 1.42
C TYR A 38 30.68 -28.30 1.88
N TYR A 39 30.92 -27.05 2.28
CA TYR A 39 29.86 -26.10 2.65
C TYR A 39 28.89 -25.84 1.49
N TRP A 40 29.39 -25.60 0.27
CA TRP A 40 28.54 -25.41 -0.90
C TRP A 40 27.70 -26.64 -1.23
N VAL A 41 28.29 -27.84 -1.14
CA VAL A 41 27.56 -29.10 -1.36
C VAL A 41 26.45 -29.28 -0.31
N LEU A 42 26.75 -29.03 0.96
CA LEU A 42 25.75 -29.11 2.03
C LEU A 42 24.62 -28.11 1.83
N LEU A 43 24.93 -26.86 1.47
CA LEU A 43 23.95 -25.82 1.17
C LEU A 43 23.01 -26.24 0.03
N LEU A 44 23.56 -26.78 -1.07
CA LEU A 44 22.78 -27.26 -2.22
C LEU A 44 21.87 -28.43 -1.86
N ILE A 45 22.31 -29.35 -0.99
CA ILE A 45 21.49 -30.47 -0.51
C ILE A 45 20.35 -29.96 0.36
N THR A 46 20.64 -29.06 1.29
CA THR A 46 19.60 -28.46 2.16
C THR A 46 18.57 -27.72 1.31
N ALA A 47 19.00 -26.93 0.32
CA ALA A 47 18.10 -26.26 -0.62
C ALA A 47 17.22 -27.26 -1.41
N ALA A 48 17.80 -28.37 -1.90
CA ALA A 48 17.06 -29.40 -2.61
C ALA A 48 16.04 -30.14 -1.71
N ILE A 49 16.39 -30.42 -0.45
CA ILE A 49 15.48 -31.02 0.54
C ILE A 49 14.33 -30.07 0.83
N ILE A 50 14.62 -28.79 1.11
CA ILE A 50 13.58 -27.78 1.37
C ILE A 50 12.66 -27.64 0.16
N SER A 51 13.20 -27.51 -1.05
CA SER A 51 12.43 -27.44 -2.29
C SER A 51 11.53 -28.68 -2.48
N THR A 52 12.05 -29.88 -2.20
CA THR A 52 11.28 -31.13 -2.27
C THR A 52 10.15 -31.17 -1.24
N LEU A 53 10.42 -30.75 0.01
CA LEU A 53 9.42 -30.69 1.06
C LEU A 53 8.32 -29.67 0.74
N LEU A 54 8.68 -28.52 0.15
CA LEU A 54 7.72 -27.52 -0.32
C LEU A 54 6.85 -28.05 -1.46
N LEU A 55 7.44 -28.77 -2.44
CA LEU A 55 6.68 -29.42 -3.51
C LEU A 55 5.74 -30.51 -2.98
N MET A 56 6.18 -31.30 -2.00
CA MET A 56 5.34 -32.30 -1.34
C MET A 56 4.17 -31.64 -0.61
N ARG A 57 4.42 -30.55 0.13
CA ARG A 57 3.36 -29.81 0.82
C ARG A 57 2.34 -29.24 -0.16
N LYS A 58 2.79 -28.58 -1.24
CA LYS A 58 1.91 -28.04 -2.30
C LYS A 58 1.06 -29.12 -2.99
N SER A 59 1.61 -30.34 -3.12
CA SER A 59 0.84 -31.47 -3.70
C SER A 59 -0.34 -31.92 -2.83
N GLN A 60 -0.27 -31.70 -1.51
CA GLN A 60 -1.27 -32.13 -0.53
C GLN A 60 -2.41 -31.13 -0.34
N ASP A 61 -2.27 -29.89 -0.81
CA ASP A 61 -3.34 -28.90 -0.68
C ASP A 61 -4.58 -29.37 -1.45
N PRO A 62 -5.78 -29.34 -0.83
CA PRO A 62 -6.99 -29.86 -1.44
C PRO A 62 -7.45 -29.02 -2.64
N ILE A 63 -7.09 -27.73 -2.66
CA ILE A 63 -7.38 -26.81 -3.75
C ILE A 63 -6.08 -26.53 -4.53
N GLU A 64 -6.16 -26.67 -5.85
CA GLU A 64 -5.08 -26.39 -6.79
C GLU A 64 -5.43 -25.19 -7.66
N VAL A 65 -4.48 -24.26 -7.86
CA VAL A 65 -4.60 -23.21 -8.87
C VAL A 65 -4.20 -23.81 -10.22
N VAL A 66 -5.15 -23.89 -11.16
CA VAL A 66 -4.95 -24.46 -12.49
C VAL A 66 -4.43 -23.42 -13.47
N GLY A 67 -4.94 -22.18 -13.37
CA GLY A 67 -4.56 -21.12 -14.29
C GLY A 67 -5.00 -19.74 -13.83
N VAL A 68 -4.29 -18.73 -14.33
CA VAL A 68 -4.69 -17.32 -14.23
C VAL A 68 -4.55 -16.73 -15.63
N VAL A 69 -5.63 -16.17 -16.14
CA VAL A 69 -5.69 -15.57 -17.47
C VAL A 69 -6.23 -14.15 -17.33
N TYR A 70 -5.61 -13.19 -18.02
CA TYR A 70 -6.12 -11.83 -18.08
C TYR A 70 -6.57 -11.50 -19.50
N ASP A 71 -7.86 -11.25 -19.65
CA ASP A 71 -8.44 -10.69 -20.87
C ASP A 71 -8.30 -9.16 -20.82
N ARG A 72 -7.38 -8.66 -21.63
CA ARG A 72 -7.09 -7.23 -21.75
C ARG A 72 -8.21 -6.46 -22.42
N ASP A 73 -8.92 -7.07 -23.36
CA ASP A 73 -9.95 -6.38 -24.13
C ASP A 73 -11.20 -6.18 -23.27
N GLU A 74 -11.44 -7.10 -22.34
CA GLU A 74 -12.57 -7.02 -21.40
C GLU A 74 -12.21 -6.46 -20.00
N ASN A 75 -10.91 -6.25 -19.71
CA ASN A 75 -10.40 -5.91 -18.37
C ASN A 75 -10.85 -6.94 -17.30
N LYS A 76 -10.69 -8.22 -17.63
CA LYS A 76 -11.13 -9.32 -16.76
C LYS A 76 -9.99 -10.25 -16.42
N LEU A 77 -9.86 -10.58 -15.14
CA LEU A 77 -8.95 -11.60 -14.65
C LEU A 77 -9.73 -12.86 -14.31
N GLU A 78 -9.39 -13.96 -14.96
CA GLU A 78 -9.96 -15.28 -14.74
C GLU A 78 -8.98 -16.14 -13.93
N LEU A 79 -9.39 -16.54 -12.73
CA LEU A 79 -8.68 -17.47 -11.87
C LEU A 79 -9.38 -18.84 -11.94
N THR A 80 -8.71 -19.83 -12.52
CA THR A 80 -9.19 -21.22 -12.56
C THR A 80 -8.55 -22.04 -11.45
N ILE A 81 -9.39 -22.70 -10.68
CA ILE A 81 -9.02 -23.52 -9.52
C ILE A 81 -9.70 -24.88 -9.59
N LYS A 82 -9.11 -25.86 -8.92
CA LYS A 82 -9.60 -27.23 -8.90
C LYS A 82 -9.56 -27.82 -7.50
N ASN A 83 -10.70 -28.34 -7.06
CA ASN A 83 -10.76 -29.18 -5.90
C ASN A 83 -10.27 -30.59 -6.26
N LYS A 84 -9.24 -31.09 -5.59
CA LYS A 84 -8.67 -32.42 -5.83
C LYS A 84 -9.27 -33.51 -4.94
N THR A 85 -10.17 -33.16 -4.02
CA THR A 85 -10.72 -34.10 -3.05
C THR A 85 -12.21 -34.37 -3.28
N ASP A 86 -12.73 -35.36 -2.56
CA ASP A 86 -14.13 -35.78 -2.54
C ASP A 86 -14.99 -34.96 -1.53
N GLN A 87 -14.42 -33.90 -0.94
CA GLN A 87 -15.07 -33.02 0.01
C GLN A 87 -15.38 -31.67 -0.63
N SER A 88 -16.46 -31.01 -0.21
CA SER A 88 -16.74 -29.62 -0.61
C SER A 88 -15.97 -28.65 0.29
N TYR A 89 -15.64 -27.47 -0.24
CA TYR A 89 -15.04 -26.38 0.53
C TYR A 89 -15.74 -25.06 0.24
N ASP A 90 -15.75 -24.16 1.21
CA ASP A 90 -15.91 -22.74 0.94
C ASP A 90 -14.50 -22.17 0.72
N ILE A 91 -14.33 -21.37 -0.33
CA ILE A 91 -13.05 -20.77 -0.71
C ILE A 91 -13.14 -19.26 -0.75
N LYS A 92 -12.06 -18.58 -0.41
CA LYS A 92 -11.89 -17.15 -0.62
C LYS A 92 -10.56 -16.94 -1.30
N SER A 93 -10.58 -16.34 -2.49
CA SER A 93 -9.38 -16.12 -3.27
C SER A 93 -8.99 -14.64 -3.33
N ALA A 94 -7.69 -14.41 -3.41
CA ALA A 94 -7.10 -13.10 -3.60
C ALA A 94 -5.96 -13.22 -4.60
N VAL A 95 -5.92 -12.35 -5.60
CA VAL A 95 -4.83 -12.31 -6.58
C VAL A 95 -4.00 -11.06 -6.35
N ARG A 96 -2.69 -11.26 -6.26
CA ARG A 96 -1.70 -10.22 -6.04
C ARG A 96 -0.71 -10.18 -7.20
N LEU A 97 -0.25 -8.98 -7.53
CA LEU A 97 0.82 -8.76 -8.49
C LEU A 97 2.12 -8.51 -7.73
N VAL A 98 3.18 -9.21 -8.11
CA VAL A 98 4.52 -9.01 -7.53
C VAL A 98 5.19 -7.84 -8.25
N ARG A 99 5.54 -6.79 -7.51
CA ARG A 99 6.33 -5.66 -8.02
C ARG A 99 7.76 -6.13 -8.28
N THR A 100 8.15 -6.28 -9.55
CA THR A 100 9.57 -6.43 -9.90
C THR A 100 10.26 -5.06 -9.93
N PRO A 101 11.59 -4.99 -9.75
CA PRO A 101 12.34 -3.73 -9.89
C PRO A 101 12.11 -3.04 -11.24
N GLU A 102 11.96 -3.80 -12.32
CA GLU A 102 11.64 -3.28 -13.66
C GLU A 102 10.23 -2.67 -13.70
N MET A 103 9.28 -3.29 -13.00
CA MET A 103 7.94 -2.73 -12.85
C MET A 103 7.95 -1.45 -12.02
N LEU A 104 8.70 -1.39 -10.92
CA LEU A 104 8.86 -0.17 -10.11
C LEU A 104 9.45 0.99 -10.94
N GLN A 105 10.36 0.71 -11.88
CA GLN A 105 10.88 1.72 -12.81
C GLN A 105 9.86 2.15 -13.87
N ALA A 106 9.02 1.23 -14.36
CA ALA A 106 8.00 1.52 -15.36
C ALA A 106 6.77 2.25 -14.78
N LEU A 107 6.49 2.02 -13.50
CA LEU A 107 5.34 2.52 -12.75
C LEU A 107 5.36 4.04 -12.49
N GLY A 108 6.55 4.65 -12.50
CA GLY A 108 6.72 5.93 -11.82
C GLY A 108 6.30 5.82 -10.34
N GLU A 109 6.05 6.95 -9.69
CA GLU A 109 5.61 6.98 -8.28
C GLU A 109 4.12 6.67 -8.10
N ASP A 110 3.33 6.59 -9.17
CA ASP A 110 1.85 6.61 -9.10
C ASP A 110 1.20 5.25 -8.78
N GLY A 111 1.93 4.14 -8.88
CA GLY A 111 1.46 2.81 -8.49
C GLY A 111 0.25 2.27 -9.30
N ILE A 112 -0.20 1.05 -8.99
CA ILE A 112 -1.45 0.49 -9.55
C ILE A 112 -2.62 0.96 -8.67
N PRO A 113 -3.76 1.40 -9.23
CA PRO A 113 -4.98 1.60 -8.46
C PRO A 113 -5.34 0.32 -7.69
N MET A 114 -5.18 0.33 -6.37
CA MET A 114 -5.37 -0.86 -5.54
C MET A 114 -6.85 -1.20 -5.37
N ALA A 115 -7.21 -2.48 -5.50
CA ALA A 115 -8.47 -2.97 -4.95
C ALA A 115 -8.39 -2.94 -3.41
N ARG A 116 -9.46 -2.46 -2.74
CA ARG A 116 -9.57 -2.56 -1.28
C ARG A 116 -10.00 -3.97 -0.92
N GLY A 117 -9.19 -4.67 -0.12
CA GLY A 117 -9.50 -6.02 0.36
C GLY A 117 -9.08 -6.21 1.83
N THR A 118 -9.72 -7.18 2.49
CA THR A 118 -9.56 -7.51 3.91
C THR A 118 -8.36 -8.41 4.21
N ALA A 119 -7.69 -8.97 3.19
CA ALA A 119 -6.48 -9.76 3.35
C ALA A 119 -5.29 -8.85 3.76
N HIS A 120 -5.35 -8.36 5.00
CA HIS A 120 -4.48 -7.37 5.63
C HIS A 120 -3.10 -7.91 6.00
N THR A 121 -2.28 -8.19 4.98
CA THR A 121 -0.83 -8.08 5.15
C THR A 121 -0.27 -7.31 3.95
N SER A 122 0.07 -6.04 4.17
CA SER A 122 0.90 -5.24 3.29
C SER A 122 2.28 -5.92 3.24
N ARG A 123 2.46 -6.84 2.30
CA ARG A 123 3.80 -7.31 1.99
C ARG A 123 4.44 -6.24 1.12
N PRO A 124 5.57 -5.64 1.53
CA PRO A 124 6.31 -4.77 0.64
C PRO A 124 6.61 -5.59 -0.63
N LEU A 125 6.32 -5.04 -1.80
CA LEU A 125 6.42 -5.65 -3.14
C LEU A 125 5.19 -6.39 -3.69
N TYR A 126 4.02 -6.36 -3.05
CA TYR A 126 2.82 -7.01 -3.60
C TYR A 126 1.63 -6.06 -3.68
N ASP A 127 1.03 -5.92 -4.86
CA ASP A 127 -0.18 -5.15 -5.09
C ASP A 127 -1.40 -6.08 -5.13
N LEU A 128 -2.43 -5.79 -4.33
CA LEU A 128 -3.69 -6.52 -4.40
C LEU A 128 -4.47 -6.12 -5.66
N LEU A 129 -4.68 -7.09 -6.57
CA LEU A 129 -5.47 -6.87 -7.79
C LEU A 129 -6.96 -7.08 -7.52
N CYS A 130 -7.31 -8.16 -6.84
CA CYS A 130 -8.68 -8.51 -6.49
C CYS A 130 -8.73 -9.45 -5.29
N GLU A 131 -9.86 -9.44 -4.58
CA GLU A 131 -10.19 -10.36 -3.49
C GLU A 131 -11.69 -10.66 -3.56
N ASP A 132 -12.08 -11.90 -3.27
CA ASP A 132 -13.49 -12.26 -3.15
C ASP A 132 -14.11 -11.58 -1.92
N ASP A 133 -15.24 -10.88 -2.11
CA ASP A 133 -15.99 -10.26 -1.01
C ASP A 133 -16.61 -11.29 -0.05
N ALA A 134 -16.91 -12.48 -0.55
CA ALA A 134 -17.54 -13.56 0.20
C ALA A 134 -16.99 -14.93 -0.21
N PRO A 135 -16.95 -15.91 0.71
CA PRO A 135 -16.56 -17.27 0.36
C PRO A 135 -17.46 -17.87 -0.73
N LEU A 136 -16.86 -18.54 -1.70
CA LEU A 136 -17.53 -19.25 -2.78
C LEU A 136 -17.50 -20.77 -2.52
N PRO A 137 -18.61 -21.51 -2.64
CA PRO A 137 -18.61 -22.94 -2.36
C PRO A 137 -18.12 -23.74 -3.56
N ILE A 138 -17.03 -24.51 -3.47
CA ILE A 138 -16.53 -25.41 -4.52
C ILE A 138 -16.88 -26.88 -4.20
N ASN A 139 -17.50 -27.57 -5.15
CA ASN A 139 -17.95 -28.96 -5.00
C ASN A 139 -16.76 -29.95 -5.10
N PRO A 140 -16.96 -31.22 -4.71
CA PRO A 140 -15.96 -32.27 -4.85
C PRO A 140 -15.52 -32.43 -6.30
N LEU A 141 -14.20 -32.51 -6.51
CA LEU A 141 -13.61 -32.69 -7.84
C LEU A 141 -13.99 -31.62 -8.88
N GLU A 142 -14.56 -30.49 -8.45
CA GLU A 142 -14.96 -29.40 -9.32
C GLU A 142 -13.76 -28.58 -9.76
N GLU A 143 -13.75 -28.21 -11.04
CA GLU A 143 -12.92 -27.15 -11.59
C GLU A 143 -13.79 -25.93 -11.82
N ARG A 144 -13.39 -24.79 -11.26
CA ARG A 144 -14.16 -23.54 -11.29
C ARG A 144 -13.28 -22.39 -11.74
N THR A 145 -13.84 -21.52 -12.58
CA THR A 145 -13.25 -20.23 -12.94
C THR A 145 -13.98 -19.11 -12.21
N ILE A 146 -13.22 -18.25 -11.54
CA ILE A 146 -13.66 -17.04 -10.87
C ILE A 146 -13.22 -15.86 -11.73
N THR A 147 -14.13 -14.96 -12.07
CA THR A 147 -13.86 -13.80 -12.95
C THR A 147 -13.94 -12.52 -12.13
N TYR A 148 -12.90 -11.70 -12.23
CA TYR A 148 -12.78 -10.41 -11.57
C TYR A 148 -12.72 -9.29 -12.61
N ASP A 149 -13.49 -8.23 -12.38
CA ASP A 149 -13.34 -6.98 -13.12
C ASP A 149 -12.14 -6.22 -12.53
N VAL A 150 -11.02 -6.17 -13.26
CA VAL A 150 -9.79 -5.51 -12.80
C VAL A 150 -9.28 -4.54 -13.86
N ILE A 151 -9.01 -3.30 -13.44
CA ILE A 151 -8.45 -2.28 -14.32
C ILE A 151 -6.94 -2.30 -14.14
N ILE A 152 -6.25 -3.05 -14.99
CA ILE A 152 -4.79 -3.11 -15.00
C ILE A 152 -4.31 -2.19 -16.13
N PRO A 153 -3.44 -1.19 -15.86
CA PRO A 153 -3.05 -0.25 -16.89
C PRO A 153 -2.35 -0.95 -18.06
N GLN A 154 -2.46 -0.34 -19.24
CA GLN A 154 -2.09 -0.97 -20.50
C GLN A 154 -0.59 -1.29 -20.66
N ASP A 155 0.26 -0.70 -19.81
CA ASP A 155 1.72 -0.87 -19.85
C ASP A 155 2.21 -2.10 -19.05
N TYR A 156 1.30 -2.80 -18.35
CA TYR A 156 1.59 -3.98 -17.53
C TYR A 156 1.41 -5.24 -18.38
N VAL A 157 2.23 -5.33 -19.43
CA VAL A 157 1.94 -6.16 -20.61
C VAL A 157 2.28 -7.64 -20.46
N ASN A 158 2.73 -8.11 -19.29
CA ASN A 158 3.05 -9.54 -19.17
C ASN A 158 2.76 -10.09 -17.78
N MET A 159 1.47 -10.20 -17.43
CA MET A 159 1.09 -11.08 -16.33
C MET A 159 1.40 -12.51 -16.72
N ASN A 160 2.42 -13.04 -16.09
CA ASN A 160 2.84 -14.41 -16.22
C ASN A 160 2.63 -15.06 -14.84
N PRO A 161 1.66 -16.00 -14.73
CA PRO A 161 1.36 -16.69 -13.47
C PRO A 161 2.56 -17.41 -12.83
N GLU A 162 3.59 -17.69 -13.61
CA GLU A 162 4.81 -18.34 -13.13
C GLU A 162 5.87 -17.34 -12.59
N HIS A 163 5.72 -16.04 -12.88
CA HIS A 163 6.78 -15.06 -12.63
C HIS A 163 6.35 -13.88 -11.75
N ASN A 164 5.17 -13.30 -11.98
CA ASN A 164 4.79 -12.02 -11.35
C ASN A 164 3.34 -11.96 -10.83
N VAL A 165 2.65 -13.11 -10.75
CA VAL A 165 1.33 -13.19 -10.11
C VAL A 165 1.41 -14.18 -8.95
N GLU A 166 0.94 -13.76 -7.78
CA GLU A 166 0.75 -14.62 -6.62
C GLU A 166 -0.76 -14.79 -6.36
N VAL A 167 -1.22 -16.03 -6.21
CA VAL A 167 -2.62 -16.34 -5.88
C VAL A 167 -2.66 -16.90 -4.47
N HIS A 168 -3.46 -16.27 -3.62
CA HIS A 168 -3.79 -16.78 -2.30
C HIS A 168 -5.19 -17.38 -2.33
N ILE A 169 -5.34 -18.58 -1.77
CA ILE A 169 -6.63 -19.24 -1.59
C ILE A 169 -6.75 -19.67 -0.13
N GLU A 170 -7.70 -19.07 0.57
CA GLU A 170 -8.19 -19.56 1.85
C GLU A 170 -9.33 -20.54 1.59
N PHE A 171 -9.39 -21.63 2.35
CA PHE A 171 -10.45 -22.62 2.20
C PHE A 171 -10.83 -23.25 3.54
N GLY A 172 -12.09 -23.67 3.66
CA GLY A 172 -12.63 -24.26 4.88
C GLY A 172 -13.83 -25.16 4.59
N GLU A 173 -14.27 -25.90 5.61
CA GLU A 173 -15.50 -26.68 5.49
C GLU A 173 -16.72 -25.75 5.29
N PRO A 174 -17.71 -26.14 4.48
CA PRO A 174 -18.86 -25.30 4.20
C PRO A 174 -19.57 -24.81 5.46
N GLY A 175 -19.78 -23.50 5.56
CA GLY A 175 -20.46 -22.86 6.70
C GLY A 175 -19.66 -22.77 7.99
N LYS A 176 -18.37 -23.14 7.99
CA LYS A 176 -17.44 -22.80 9.08
C LYS A 176 -16.63 -21.57 8.71
N ALA A 177 -16.16 -20.82 9.71
CA ALA A 177 -15.18 -19.77 9.48
C ALA A 177 -13.96 -20.37 8.76
N LEU A 178 -13.52 -19.72 7.68
CA LEU A 178 -12.38 -20.17 6.89
C LEU A 178 -11.14 -20.24 7.79
N GLN A 179 -10.44 -21.37 7.71
CA GLN A 179 -9.15 -21.49 8.37
C GLN A 179 -8.10 -20.91 7.42
N GLU A 180 -7.33 -19.93 7.89
CA GLU A 180 -6.18 -19.45 7.15
C GLU A 180 -5.21 -20.61 6.90
N THR A 181 -4.66 -20.72 5.69
CA THR A 181 -3.56 -21.65 5.42
C THR A 181 -2.38 -21.26 6.31
N PRO A 182 -1.76 -22.18 7.09
CA PRO A 182 -0.73 -21.78 8.05
C PRO A 182 0.48 -21.18 7.34
N GLN A 183 0.63 -19.86 7.44
CA GLN A 183 1.93 -19.21 7.36
C GLN A 183 2.79 -19.73 8.52
N SER A 184 4.09 -19.84 8.28
CA SER A 184 5.10 -20.13 9.31
C SER A 184 4.82 -19.29 10.56
N SER A 185 4.34 -19.91 11.64
CA SER A 185 3.77 -19.22 12.79
C SER A 185 4.78 -18.90 13.89
N ASN A 186 4.68 -17.71 14.46
CA ASN A 186 5.01 -17.44 15.86
C ASN A 186 3.67 -17.15 16.58
N PRO A 187 3.43 -17.67 17.80
CA PRO A 187 2.11 -17.63 18.39
C PRO A 187 1.88 -16.33 19.15
N MET A 188 0.69 -15.73 18.99
CA MET A 188 0.23 -14.62 19.84
C MET A 188 -1.21 -14.86 20.31
N PHE A 189 -1.44 -14.50 21.57
CA PHE A 189 -2.62 -14.78 22.40
C PHE A 189 -3.81 -13.86 22.08
N GLU A 190 -5.03 -14.38 22.28
CA GLU A 190 -6.32 -13.67 22.23
C GLU A 190 -6.48 -12.64 23.38
N PRO A 191 -6.98 -11.42 23.13
CA PRO A 191 -7.49 -10.55 24.18
C PRO A 191 -9.02 -10.69 24.34
N GLN A 192 -9.43 -10.73 25.61
CA GLN A 192 -10.82 -10.78 26.07
C GLN A 192 -11.55 -9.45 25.82
N SER A 193 -12.82 -9.55 25.41
CA SER A 193 -13.72 -8.42 25.21
C SER A 193 -14.27 -7.88 26.54
N ILE A 194 -14.25 -6.56 26.69
CA ILE A 194 -14.96 -5.83 27.75
C ILE A 194 -16.04 -4.97 27.07
N THR A 195 -17.29 -5.21 27.44
CA THR A 195 -18.45 -4.38 27.07
C THR A 195 -18.57 -3.16 27.99
N PRO A 196 -18.90 -1.97 27.47
CA PRO A 196 -19.44 -0.90 28.30
C PRO A 196 -20.96 -0.83 28.22
N SER A 197 -21.56 -0.76 29.40
CA SER A 197 -22.97 -0.56 29.69
C SER A 197 -23.43 0.88 29.44
N MET A 198 -24.63 0.98 28.85
CA MET A 198 -25.61 2.07 28.81
C MET A 198 -25.48 3.25 29.80
N GLY A 199 -25.83 4.43 29.28
CA GLY A 199 -26.80 5.33 29.92
C GLY A 199 -26.51 6.82 29.75
N GLU A 200 -27.33 7.53 28.97
CA GLU A 200 -28.00 8.76 29.42
C GLU A 200 -28.96 9.32 28.36
N THR A 201 -30.16 9.66 28.84
CA THR A 201 -31.31 10.21 28.13
C THR A 201 -31.26 11.75 28.09
N LEU A 202 -31.65 12.36 26.97
CA LEU A 202 -31.99 13.78 26.86
C LEU A 202 -33.28 13.99 26.02
N PRO A 203 -34.01 15.11 26.23
CA PRO A 203 -35.47 15.15 26.12
C PRO A 203 -36.01 15.57 24.75
N GLU A 204 -37.25 15.13 24.52
CA GLU A 204 -38.14 15.50 23.41
C GLU A 204 -38.36 17.01 23.32
N SER A 205 -38.24 17.53 22.09
CA SER A 205 -38.67 18.87 21.71
C SER A 205 -39.73 18.74 20.62
N THR A 206 -40.98 19.04 20.99
CA THR A 206 -42.13 19.16 20.11
C THR A 206 -42.11 20.50 19.39
N GLY A 207 -42.06 20.47 18.05
CA GLY A 207 -42.21 21.64 17.19
C GLY A 207 -42.99 21.27 15.94
N GLU A 208 -44.17 21.87 15.78
CA GLU A 208 -45.08 21.69 14.64
C GLU A 208 -44.50 22.23 13.32
N PRO A 209 -44.89 21.68 12.17
CA PRO A 209 -44.44 22.17 10.87
C PRO A 209 -45.26 23.38 10.42
N VAL A 210 -44.59 24.51 10.19
CA VAL A 210 -45.15 25.67 9.49
C VAL A 210 -45.01 25.45 7.98
N GLU A 211 -46.11 25.12 7.31
CA GLU A 211 -46.24 25.19 5.85
C GLU A 211 -46.04 26.63 5.38
N THR A 212 -44.96 26.88 4.66
CA THR A 212 -44.76 28.13 3.90
C THR A 212 -44.82 27.80 2.41
N GLN A 213 -45.98 28.07 1.80
CA GLN A 213 -46.13 28.07 0.34
C GLN A 213 -45.36 29.27 -0.23
N VAL A 214 -44.27 29.01 -0.95
CA VAL A 214 -43.56 30.02 -1.76
C VAL A 214 -43.90 29.77 -3.21
N SER A 215 -44.53 30.76 -3.84
CA SER A 215 -45.01 30.70 -5.22
C SER A 215 -43.87 30.73 -6.24
N PHE A 216 -43.93 29.79 -7.17
CA PHE A 216 -43.16 29.72 -8.41
C PHE A 216 -43.59 30.85 -9.37
N GLN A 217 -42.96 32.03 -9.31
CA GLN A 217 -43.03 33.05 -10.37
C GLN A 217 -41.94 34.13 -10.19
N ALA A 218 -40.66 33.74 -10.32
CA ALA A 218 -39.56 34.69 -10.45
C ALA A 218 -38.29 34.01 -10.99
N GLN A 219 -38.31 33.54 -12.25
CA GLN A 219 -37.07 33.08 -12.92
C GLN A 219 -36.90 33.57 -14.36
N GLU A 220 -37.71 34.52 -14.84
CA GLU A 220 -37.64 34.97 -16.24
C GLU A 220 -37.13 36.41 -16.44
N GLU A 221 -36.81 37.17 -15.38
CA GLU A 221 -36.35 38.57 -15.51
C GLU A 221 -34.89 38.85 -15.15
N VAL A 222 -34.10 37.85 -14.72
CA VAL A 222 -32.67 38.06 -14.39
C VAL A 222 -31.75 37.99 -15.62
N SER A 223 -32.27 37.62 -16.80
CA SER A 223 -31.48 37.50 -18.04
C SER A 223 -31.21 38.83 -18.77
N LYS A 224 -31.86 39.94 -18.36
CA LYS A 224 -31.81 41.22 -19.10
C LYS A 224 -30.85 42.29 -18.57
N THR A 225 -30.08 42.02 -17.51
CA THR A 225 -29.16 43.00 -16.90
C THR A 225 -27.70 42.56 -16.81
N LEU A 226 -27.27 41.60 -17.63
CA LEU A 226 -25.84 41.37 -17.85
C LEU A 226 -25.36 42.38 -18.90
N GLY A 227 -24.47 43.29 -18.48
CA GLY A 227 -23.79 44.25 -19.33
C GLY A 227 -23.02 43.60 -20.49
N PRO A 228 -22.41 44.41 -21.37
CA PRO A 228 -21.77 43.90 -22.58
C PRO A 228 -20.79 42.77 -22.23
N LYS A 229 -21.00 41.59 -22.83
CA LYS A 229 -20.03 40.49 -22.83
C LYS A 229 -18.67 41.11 -23.17
N LEU A 230 -17.74 41.04 -22.21
CA LEU A 230 -16.33 41.30 -22.48
C LEU A 230 -15.93 40.49 -23.72
N PRO A 231 -15.17 41.06 -24.67
CA PRO A 231 -14.73 40.34 -25.84
C PRO A 231 -13.98 39.09 -25.35
N PHE A 232 -14.56 37.93 -25.65
CA PHE A 232 -14.02 36.63 -25.34
C PHE A 232 -12.64 36.55 -26.01
N ILE A 233 -11.58 36.53 -25.20
CA ILE A 233 -10.20 36.34 -25.66
C ILE A 233 -10.02 34.83 -25.86
N GLU A 234 -10.73 34.29 -26.85
CA GLU A 234 -10.97 32.85 -27.02
C GLU A 234 -9.71 32.06 -27.42
N ASP A 235 -8.68 32.73 -27.97
CA ASP A 235 -7.51 32.05 -28.54
C ASP A 235 -6.17 32.32 -27.83
N LYS A 236 -6.11 33.12 -26.75
CA LYS A 236 -4.82 33.49 -26.12
C LYS A 236 -4.65 33.10 -24.65
N ILE A 237 -5.70 32.60 -23.99
CA ILE A 237 -5.62 32.25 -22.57
C ILE A 237 -5.08 30.83 -22.36
N LEU A 238 -5.24 29.94 -23.34
CA LEU A 238 -4.86 28.53 -23.22
C LEU A 238 -3.34 28.27 -23.13
N ASP A 239 -2.52 29.20 -23.63
CA ASP A 239 -1.05 29.05 -23.68
C ASP A 239 -0.31 29.94 -22.66
N LEU A 240 -1.02 30.59 -21.73
CA LEU A 240 -0.39 31.45 -20.72
C LEU A 240 0.04 30.61 -19.51
N GLU A 241 1.34 30.46 -19.32
CA GLU A 241 1.90 29.88 -18.08
C GLU A 241 1.62 30.80 -16.88
N PHE A 242 0.97 30.26 -15.87
CA PHE A 242 0.66 30.94 -14.62
C PHE A 242 1.73 30.70 -13.55
N ARG A 243 2.02 31.73 -12.74
CA ARG A 243 3.01 31.68 -11.65
C ARG A 243 2.39 32.18 -10.34
N PRO A 244 2.65 31.50 -9.19
CA PRO A 244 3.41 30.25 -9.06
C PRO A 244 2.68 29.04 -9.69
N PRO A 245 3.40 27.97 -10.09
CA PRO A 245 2.75 26.75 -10.55
C PRO A 245 1.91 26.14 -9.42
N PHE A 246 0.82 25.47 -9.77
CA PHE A 246 0.12 24.60 -8.83
C PHE A 246 0.92 23.32 -8.65
N GLN A 247 1.19 22.96 -7.40
CA GLN A 247 1.88 21.72 -7.08
C GLN A 247 0.84 20.70 -6.63
N MET A 248 0.51 19.76 -7.51
CA MET A 248 -0.34 18.62 -7.15
C MET A 248 0.47 17.69 -6.24
N LYS A 249 -0.05 17.43 -5.04
CA LYS A 249 0.63 16.66 -3.99
C LYS A 249 -0.18 15.43 -3.62
N LEU A 250 0.51 14.33 -3.28
CA LEU A 250 -0.15 13.19 -2.65
C LEU A 250 -0.56 13.56 -1.21
N SER A 251 -1.79 13.22 -0.83
CA SER A 251 -2.36 13.60 0.49
C SER A 251 -1.92 12.74 1.65
N HIS A 252 -1.06 11.78 1.39
CA HIS A 252 -0.72 10.77 2.37
C HIS A 252 0.78 10.85 2.62
N TRP A 253 1.15 11.21 3.85
CA TRP A 253 2.33 10.62 4.47
C TRP A 253 2.34 9.11 4.21
N GLU A 254 3.26 8.65 3.37
CA GLU A 254 3.43 7.21 3.21
C GLU A 254 4.13 6.68 4.45
N VAL A 255 3.48 5.75 5.15
CA VAL A 255 4.15 5.01 6.23
C VAL A 255 5.11 4.04 5.56
N ILE A 256 6.39 4.38 5.59
CA ILE A 256 7.45 3.60 4.94
C ILE A 256 8.01 2.52 5.86
N ALA A 257 7.81 2.64 7.18
CA ALA A 257 8.13 1.58 8.14
C ALA A 257 7.33 1.73 9.44
N GLU A 258 7.10 0.61 10.12
CA GLU A 258 6.41 0.54 11.41
C GLU A 258 7.25 -0.20 12.47
N PRO A 259 8.44 0.31 12.85
CA PRO A 259 9.28 -0.39 13.81
C PRO A 259 8.60 -0.49 15.18
N ILE A 260 8.62 -1.70 15.74
CA ILE A 260 8.14 -2.02 17.09
C ILE A 260 9.30 -2.25 18.07
N LEU A 261 10.49 -2.56 17.54
CA LEU A 261 11.72 -2.68 18.32
C LEU A 261 12.58 -1.43 18.19
N LEU A 262 13.30 -1.09 19.27
CA LEU A 262 14.29 0.00 19.23
C LEU A 262 15.37 -0.23 18.16
N SER A 263 15.78 -1.49 17.95
CA SER A 263 16.75 -1.84 16.90
C SER A 263 16.18 -1.66 15.49
N GLU A 264 14.91 -1.97 15.28
CA GLU A 264 14.25 -1.74 13.99
C GLU A 264 14.15 -0.24 13.72
N LEU A 265 13.81 0.56 14.73
CA LEU A 265 13.77 2.02 14.60
C LEU A 265 15.14 2.57 14.19
N ILE A 266 16.23 2.07 14.78
CA ILE A 266 17.60 2.45 14.40
C ILE A 266 17.85 2.17 12.92
N ASP A 267 17.51 0.96 12.45
CA ASP A 267 17.72 0.57 11.06
C ASP A 267 16.86 1.41 10.11
N CYS A 268 15.60 1.68 10.48
CA CYS A 268 14.71 2.57 9.74
C CYS A 268 15.26 4.00 9.65
N ILE A 269 15.74 4.61 10.74
CA ILE A 269 16.31 5.97 10.73
C ILE A 269 17.56 6.05 9.83
N LYS A 270 18.40 4.99 9.83
CA LYS A 270 19.60 4.95 8.97
C LYS A 270 19.26 4.99 7.49
N THR A 271 18.21 4.27 7.07
CA THR A 271 17.84 4.12 5.66
C THR A 271 16.75 5.09 5.20
N ALA A 272 16.10 5.78 6.12
CA ALA A 272 15.02 6.72 5.81
C ALA A 272 15.47 7.82 4.84
N PRO A 273 14.61 8.22 3.89
CA PRO A 273 14.79 9.44 3.09
C PRO A 273 15.00 10.68 3.96
N GLU A 274 15.75 11.67 3.46
CA GLU A 274 16.04 12.92 4.19
C GLU A 274 14.77 13.71 4.56
N ASP A 275 13.79 13.75 3.67
CA ASP A 275 12.51 14.42 3.89
C ASP A 275 11.72 13.75 5.03
N SER A 276 11.72 12.41 5.13
CA SER A 276 11.12 11.68 6.24
C SER A 276 11.77 12.05 7.58
N ILE A 277 13.11 12.10 7.63
CA ILE A 277 13.83 12.53 8.84
C ILE A 277 13.49 13.98 9.18
N ALA A 278 13.49 14.87 8.20
CA ALA A 278 13.12 16.27 8.40
C ALA A 278 11.69 16.40 8.95
N PHE A 279 10.74 15.65 8.41
CA PHE A 279 9.34 15.66 8.83
C PHE A 279 9.19 15.34 10.32
N HIS A 280 9.80 14.24 10.78
CA HIS A 280 9.72 13.82 12.17
C HIS A 280 10.50 14.73 13.13
N LEU A 281 11.58 15.37 12.67
CA LEU A 281 12.35 16.30 13.49
C LEU A 281 11.69 17.68 13.62
N ASN A 282 11.04 18.16 12.56
CA ASN A 282 10.49 19.53 12.52
C ASN A 282 9.23 19.73 13.38
N HIS A 283 8.55 18.65 13.78
CA HIS A 283 7.28 18.71 14.53
C HIS A 283 7.42 18.40 16.03
N GLY A 284 8.59 18.69 16.62
CA GLY A 284 8.84 18.44 18.05
C GLY A 284 9.66 17.19 18.34
N ASN A 285 10.26 16.60 17.30
CA ASN A 285 11.05 15.38 17.33
C ASN A 285 10.21 14.16 17.74
N ASP A 286 9.43 13.64 16.80
CA ASP A 286 8.54 12.49 16.99
C ASP A 286 9.27 11.25 17.53
N PHE A 287 10.57 11.09 17.22
CA PHE A 287 11.38 10.00 17.77
C PHE A 287 11.50 10.10 19.29
N ALA A 288 11.73 11.31 19.82
CA ALA A 288 11.79 11.54 21.26
C ALA A 288 10.43 11.25 21.90
N ASP A 289 9.35 11.77 21.31
CA ASP A 289 7.98 11.58 21.83
C ASP A 289 7.57 10.11 21.84
N TRP A 290 7.93 9.35 20.80
CA TRP A 290 7.66 7.92 20.76
C TRP A 290 8.45 7.14 21.83
N ILE A 291 9.72 7.45 22.04
CA ILE A 291 10.51 6.81 23.11
C ILE A 291 9.93 7.13 24.48
N ASP A 292 9.50 8.38 24.67
CA ASP A 292 8.90 8.86 25.92
C ASP A 292 7.62 8.09 26.26
N LEU A 293 6.75 7.90 25.26
CA LEU A 293 5.44 7.30 25.42
C LEU A 293 5.46 5.77 25.34
N ALA A 294 6.12 5.21 24.33
CA ALA A 294 6.03 3.79 24.00
C ALA A 294 7.06 2.94 24.76
N LEU A 295 8.22 3.51 25.11
CA LEU A 295 9.27 2.83 25.88
C LEU A 295 9.35 3.29 27.34
N GLU A 296 8.59 4.34 27.70
CA GLU A 296 8.62 4.98 29.03
C GLU A 296 10.04 5.38 29.47
N ASP A 297 10.92 5.71 28.51
CA ASP A 297 12.32 6.10 28.77
C ASP A 297 12.52 7.61 28.60
N HIS A 298 11.99 8.36 29.58
CA HIS A 298 12.06 9.82 29.62
C HIS A 298 13.49 10.37 29.49
N ALA A 299 14.48 9.68 30.07
CA ALA A 299 15.86 10.13 30.04
C ALA A 299 16.48 9.99 28.63
N LEU A 300 16.12 8.94 27.90
CA LEU A 300 16.52 8.78 26.50
C LEU A 300 15.79 9.77 25.59
N ALA A 301 14.48 9.95 25.79
CA ALA A 301 13.68 10.91 25.05
C ALA A 301 14.26 12.33 25.14
N GLU A 302 14.60 12.80 26.35
CA GLU A 302 15.20 14.13 26.55
C GLU A 302 16.58 14.26 25.89
N LYS A 303 17.39 13.20 25.87
CA LYS A 303 18.66 13.21 25.12
C LYS A 303 18.41 13.41 23.62
N ILE A 304 17.44 12.70 23.05
CA ILE A 304 17.10 12.82 21.62
C ILE A 304 16.50 14.19 21.32
N ARG A 305 15.62 14.71 22.19
CA ARG A 305 15.03 16.04 22.04
C ARG A 305 16.09 17.15 22.04
N SER A 306 17.22 16.93 22.71
CA SER A 306 18.34 17.88 22.75
C SER A 306 19.23 17.89 21.49
N VAL A 307 19.03 16.95 20.55
CA VAL A 307 19.78 16.90 19.29
C VAL A 307 19.43 18.10 18.42
N LYS A 308 20.47 18.73 17.89
CA LYS A 308 20.39 19.89 17.00
C LYS A 308 19.91 19.48 15.61
N THR A 309 18.94 20.19 15.06
CA THR A 309 18.27 19.84 13.80
C THR A 309 18.66 20.71 12.61
N GLU A 310 19.62 21.64 12.76
CA GLU A 310 20.04 22.52 11.67
C GLU A 310 20.78 21.78 10.53
N ASP A 311 21.41 20.66 10.85
CA ASP A 311 22.06 19.75 9.90
C ASP A 311 21.42 18.36 10.07
N LEU A 312 20.60 17.97 9.10
CA LEU A 312 19.79 16.74 9.18
C LEU A 312 20.65 15.47 9.22
N ASP A 313 21.77 15.44 8.49
CA ASP A 313 22.67 14.28 8.50
C ASP A 313 23.37 14.14 9.85
N ASN A 314 23.83 15.25 10.42
CA ASN A 314 24.40 15.23 11.75
C ASN A 314 23.35 14.85 12.81
N ALA A 315 22.14 15.41 12.72
CA ALA A 315 21.03 15.09 13.62
C ALA A 315 20.69 13.59 13.55
N ARG A 316 20.52 13.04 12.35
CA ARG A 316 20.28 11.62 12.11
C ARG A 316 21.36 10.75 12.76
N ASN A 317 22.63 11.05 12.51
CA ASN A 317 23.75 10.29 13.04
C ASN A 317 23.86 10.38 14.57
N GLU A 318 23.58 11.55 15.15
CA GLU A 318 23.59 11.75 16.59
C GLU A 318 22.46 10.97 17.28
N ILE A 319 21.25 10.99 16.71
CA ILE A 319 20.11 10.20 17.18
C ILE A 319 20.43 8.70 17.12
N VAL A 320 20.89 8.21 15.96
CA VAL A 320 21.28 6.80 15.78
C VAL A 320 22.31 6.39 16.83
N LYS A 321 23.33 7.21 17.07
CA LYS A 321 24.37 6.94 18.07
C LYS A 321 23.81 6.87 19.49
N ILE A 322 22.88 7.77 19.85
CA ILE A 322 22.21 7.76 21.16
C ILE A 322 21.42 6.46 21.34
N LEU A 323 20.67 6.07 20.31
CA LEU A 323 19.85 4.85 20.31
C LEU A 323 20.69 3.57 20.38
N GLU A 324 21.75 3.46 19.56
CA GLU A 324 22.67 2.32 19.58
C GLU A 324 23.36 2.16 20.93
N GLY A 325 23.76 3.27 21.55
CA GLY A 325 24.30 3.27 22.92
C GLY A 325 23.32 2.67 23.92
N LYS A 326 22.03 3.03 23.83
CA LYS A 326 20.98 2.43 24.68
C LYS A 326 20.82 0.94 24.41
N THR A 327 20.79 0.52 23.15
CA THR A 327 20.59 -0.90 22.80
C THR A 327 21.69 -1.80 23.35
N GLN A 328 22.94 -1.31 23.44
CA GLN A 328 24.06 -2.05 24.04
C GLN A 328 23.93 -2.24 25.56
N GLU A 329 23.23 -1.35 26.25
CA GLU A 329 22.98 -1.44 27.71
C GLU A 329 21.85 -2.42 28.05
N LEU A 330 20.98 -2.71 27.08
CA LEU A 330 19.80 -3.55 27.30
C LEU A 330 20.18 -5.04 27.18
N PRO A 331 19.91 -5.86 28.21
CA PRO A 331 20.21 -7.30 28.17
C PRO A 331 19.28 -8.07 27.21
N LYS A 332 18.16 -7.46 26.78
CA LYS A 332 17.19 -8.01 25.83
C LYS A 332 16.62 -6.88 24.97
N PRO A 333 16.19 -7.17 23.72
CA PRO A 333 15.46 -6.20 22.91
C PRO A 333 14.22 -5.70 23.64
N GLN A 334 14.02 -4.39 23.67
CA GLN A 334 12.81 -3.76 24.17
C GLN A 334 11.84 -3.58 23.00
N ALA A 335 10.65 -4.19 23.13
CA ALA A 335 9.58 -4.11 22.16
C ALA A 335 8.46 -3.24 22.73
N THR A 336 7.85 -2.41 21.89
CA THR A 336 6.62 -1.72 22.22
C THR A 336 5.42 -2.64 21.96
N PRO A 337 4.27 -2.40 22.62
CA PRO A 337 3.00 -2.92 22.18
C PRO A 337 2.75 -2.56 20.69
N VAL A 338 2.09 -3.44 19.94
CA VAL A 338 1.86 -3.26 18.48
C VAL A 338 1.07 -1.99 18.17
N ASP A 339 0.16 -1.58 19.05
CA ASP A 339 -0.62 -0.33 18.93
C ASP A 339 0.20 0.94 19.22
N HIS A 340 1.46 0.76 19.65
CA HIS A 340 2.45 1.81 19.87
C HIS A 340 3.65 1.63 18.92
N ALA A 341 3.47 1.05 17.73
CA ALA A 341 4.50 1.06 16.69
C ALA A 341 4.83 2.50 16.29
N PHE A 342 6.10 2.79 16.01
CA PHE A 342 6.46 4.09 15.47
C PHE A 342 6.07 4.13 13.99
N LEU A 343 5.31 5.13 13.56
CA LEU A 343 4.93 5.27 12.16
C LEU A 343 5.93 6.18 11.45
N LEU A 344 6.96 5.59 10.85
CA LEU A 344 7.93 6.36 10.05
C LEU A 344 7.27 6.77 8.73
N LYS A 345 7.19 8.07 8.50
CA LYS A 345 6.41 8.73 7.46
C LYS A 345 7.30 9.59 6.57
N THR A 346 7.02 9.62 5.27
CA THR A 346 7.62 10.61 4.36
C THR A 346 7.01 11.99 4.60
N ASN A 347 7.74 13.04 4.26
CA ASN A 347 7.23 14.41 4.39
C ASN A 347 6.08 14.63 3.40
N GLU A 348 5.12 15.45 3.80
CA GLU A 348 4.05 15.88 2.92
C GLU A 348 4.64 16.56 1.68
N GLY A 349 4.22 16.09 0.50
CA GLY A 349 4.44 16.82 -0.74
C GLY A 349 5.38 16.18 -1.74
N ASN A 350 5.26 14.86 -1.97
CA ASN A 350 5.61 14.35 -3.30
C ASN A 350 4.74 15.09 -4.31
N ILE A 351 5.38 16.03 -5.00
CA ILE A 351 4.77 16.81 -6.07
C ILE A 351 4.70 15.87 -7.26
N ILE A 352 3.52 15.32 -7.49
CA ILE A 352 3.28 14.41 -8.63
C ILE A 352 3.13 15.19 -9.94
N SER A 353 2.82 16.48 -9.87
CA SER A 353 2.73 17.35 -11.04
C SER A 353 2.92 18.82 -10.67
N GLU A 354 3.72 19.55 -11.45
CA GLU A 354 3.75 21.01 -11.46
C GLU A 354 2.92 21.53 -12.65
N ILE A 355 1.87 22.28 -12.34
CA ILE A 355 0.86 22.71 -13.30
C ILE A 355 0.97 24.22 -13.48
N THR A 356 1.18 24.64 -14.72
CA THR A 356 1.23 26.07 -15.09
C THR A 356 0.09 26.49 -16.00
N LEU A 357 -0.66 25.55 -16.58
CA LEU A 357 -1.79 25.81 -17.49
C LEU A 357 -3.10 25.26 -16.93
N LEU A 358 -4.22 25.88 -17.29
CA LEU A 358 -5.54 25.43 -16.84
C LEU A 358 -5.94 24.08 -17.47
N CYS A 359 -5.49 23.80 -18.69
CA CYS A 359 -5.69 22.51 -19.35
C CYS A 359 -4.89 21.39 -18.66
N ASP A 360 -3.67 21.68 -18.19
CA ASP A 360 -2.87 20.75 -17.41
C ASP A 360 -3.49 20.48 -16.05
N LEU A 361 -4.12 21.50 -15.42
CA LEU A 361 -4.87 21.29 -14.19
C LEU A 361 -6.02 20.29 -14.40
N HIS A 362 -6.74 20.41 -15.51
CA HIS A 362 -7.82 19.48 -15.87
C HIS A 362 -7.29 18.04 -16.01
N GLU A 363 -6.24 17.81 -16.81
CA GLU A 363 -5.69 16.46 -16.98
C GLU A 363 -5.11 15.93 -15.66
N SER A 364 -4.43 16.76 -14.88
CA SER A 364 -3.90 16.35 -13.57
C SER A 364 -5.01 15.96 -12.60
N ILE A 365 -6.14 16.68 -12.54
CA ILE A 365 -7.28 16.28 -11.69
C ILE A 365 -7.89 14.96 -12.15
N LYS A 366 -7.95 14.74 -13.46
CA LYS A 366 -8.53 13.52 -14.07
C LYS A 366 -7.74 12.28 -13.66
N TYR A 367 -6.41 12.37 -13.72
CA TYR A 367 -5.52 11.22 -13.51
C TYR A 367 -4.93 11.11 -12.11
N ALA A 368 -4.92 12.17 -11.30
CA ALA A 368 -4.37 12.12 -9.94
C ALA A 368 -5.06 11.03 -9.09
N PRO A 369 -4.38 10.46 -8.09
CA PRO A 369 -5.02 9.58 -7.10
C PRO A 369 -6.13 10.29 -6.32
N LEU A 370 -7.19 9.56 -5.91
CA LEU A 370 -8.31 10.16 -5.15
C LEU A 370 -7.84 10.78 -3.83
N SER A 371 -6.82 10.18 -3.22
CA SER A 371 -6.12 10.75 -2.07
C SER A 371 -5.66 12.18 -2.33
N SER A 372 -4.88 12.41 -3.39
CA SER A 372 -4.39 13.74 -3.77
C SER A 372 -5.52 14.76 -3.95
N ILE A 373 -6.63 14.37 -4.60
CA ILE A 373 -7.80 15.25 -4.72
C ILE A 373 -8.39 15.57 -3.34
N ALA A 374 -8.49 14.59 -2.45
CA ALA A 374 -8.93 14.82 -1.08
C ALA A 374 -7.99 15.76 -0.31
N PHE A 375 -6.67 15.72 -0.57
CA PHE A 375 -5.70 16.66 0.01
C PHE A 375 -6.10 18.10 -0.26
N HIS A 376 -6.21 18.41 -1.55
CA HIS A 376 -6.34 19.76 -2.06
C HIS A 376 -7.75 20.33 -1.86
N LEU A 377 -8.70 19.49 -1.46
CA LEU A 377 -10.03 19.88 -1.03
C LEU A 377 -10.15 19.94 0.50
N ARG A 378 -9.15 19.49 1.27
CA ARG A 378 -9.20 19.48 2.73
C ARG A 378 -8.96 20.90 3.26
N GLY A 379 -10.03 21.56 3.66
CA GLY A 379 -9.99 22.93 4.18
C GLY A 379 -10.48 23.90 3.12
N GLU A 380 -9.63 24.83 2.69
CA GLU A 380 -9.92 25.64 1.52
C GLU A 380 -9.61 24.84 0.25
N ASN A 381 -10.43 25.02 -0.80
CA ASN A 381 -10.19 24.37 -2.09
C ASN A 381 -8.93 24.98 -2.74
N ASP A 382 -7.80 24.27 -2.66
CA ASP A 382 -6.50 24.72 -3.19
C ASP A 382 -6.58 25.00 -4.69
N PHE A 383 -7.38 24.23 -5.45
CA PHE A 383 -7.59 24.48 -6.87
C PHE A 383 -8.25 25.85 -7.09
N ALA A 384 -9.32 26.15 -6.34
CA ALA A 384 -9.98 27.45 -6.40
C ALA A 384 -9.04 28.59 -6.02
N ASN A 385 -8.24 28.39 -4.97
CA ASN A 385 -7.26 29.38 -4.52
C ASN A 385 -6.20 29.64 -5.59
N TRP A 386 -5.65 28.60 -6.22
CA TRP A 386 -4.69 28.78 -7.30
C TRP A 386 -5.29 29.47 -8.53
N VAL A 387 -6.50 29.09 -8.93
CA VAL A 387 -7.22 29.78 -10.01
C VAL A 387 -7.43 31.26 -9.68
N GLU A 388 -7.80 31.60 -8.44
CA GLU A 388 -8.01 33.01 -8.06
C GLU A 388 -6.71 33.82 -8.08
N TYR A 389 -5.63 33.28 -7.50
CA TYR A 389 -4.40 34.05 -7.25
C TYR A 389 -3.36 33.95 -8.37
N ALA A 390 -3.21 32.80 -9.02
CA ALA A 390 -2.21 32.57 -10.06
C ALA A 390 -2.79 32.80 -11.46
N VAL A 391 -4.01 32.30 -11.72
CA VAL A 391 -4.70 32.49 -13.01
C VAL A 391 -5.36 33.86 -13.08
N GLY A 392 -5.86 34.37 -11.95
CA GLY A 392 -6.58 35.65 -11.89
C GLY A 392 -8.06 35.54 -12.28
N ASP A 393 -8.59 34.31 -12.40
CA ASP A 393 -9.99 34.06 -12.79
C ASP A 393 -10.88 33.85 -11.56
N LYS A 394 -11.28 34.97 -10.95
CA LYS A 394 -12.16 34.96 -9.77
C LYS A 394 -13.50 34.26 -10.04
N PRO A 395 -14.22 34.49 -11.16
CA PRO A 395 -15.45 33.76 -11.46
C PRO A 395 -15.27 32.23 -11.50
N LEU A 396 -14.20 31.70 -12.11
CA LEU A 396 -13.94 30.27 -12.12
C LEU A 396 -13.60 29.76 -10.71
N ALA A 397 -12.77 30.48 -9.97
CA ALA A 397 -12.43 30.12 -8.59
C ALA A 397 -13.68 30.01 -7.71
N ASP A 398 -14.64 30.95 -7.83
CA ASP A 398 -15.89 30.91 -7.08
C ASP A 398 -16.75 29.70 -7.45
N LYS A 399 -16.79 29.31 -8.75
CA LYS A 399 -17.46 28.06 -9.18
C LYS A 399 -16.81 26.83 -8.55
N LEU A 400 -15.48 26.74 -8.56
CA LEU A 400 -14.74 25.61 -7.98
C LEU A 400 -14.95 25.53 -6.46
N ARG A 401 -14.94 26.68 -5.78
CA ARG A 401 -15.15 26.78 -4.33
C ARG A 401 -16.57 26.41 -3.90
N ALA A 402 -17.56 26.62 -4.77
CA ALA A 402 -18.96 26.26 -4.52
C ALA A 402 -19.27 24.76 -4.67
N ILE A 403 -18.30 23.93 -5.10
CA ILE A 403 -18.50 22.49 -5.24
C ILE A 403 -18.68 21.86 -3.85
N THR A 404 -19.88 21.33 -3.61
CA THR A 404 -20.17 20.41 -2.51
C THR A 404 -20.16 18.97 -3.01
N TYR A 405 -19.85 18.00 -2.15
CA TYR A 405 -19.74 16.60 -2.53
C TYR A 405 -19.94 15.68 -1.32
N ASP A 406 -20.52 14.50 -1.58
CA ASP A 406 -20.68 13.44 -0.58
C ASP A 406 -19.54 12.42 -0.66
N SER A 407 -18.78 12.41 -1.77
CA SER A 407 -17.60 11.57 -1.98
C SER A 407 -16.51 12.27 -2.79
N ILE A 408 -15.25 11.83 -2.64
CA ILE A 408 -14.11 12.40 -3.40
C ILE A 408 -14.21 12.09 -4.90
N LEU A 409 -14.80 10.96 -5.28
CA LEU A 409 -15.04 10.63 -6.69
C LEU A 409 -16.03 11.62 -7.31
N GLU A 410 -17.11 11.94 -6.61
CA GLU A 410 -18.08 12.96 -7.03
C GLU A 410 -17.43 14.34 -7.10
N ALA A 411 -16.60 14.71 -6.12
CA ALA A 411 -15.85 15.96 -6.14
C ALA A 411 -15.00 16.10 -7.41
N ARG A 412 -14.24 15.05 -7.75
CA ARG A 412 -13.44 15.01 -9.00
C ARG A 412 -14.31 15.24 -10.22
N GLN A 413 -15.43 14.54 -10.34
CA GLN A 413 -16.33 14.68 -11.48
C GLN A 413 -16.90 16.11 -11.60
N LYS A 414 -17.25 16.73 -10.46
CA LYS A 414 -17.73 18.13 -10.44
C LYS A 414 -16.63 19.12 -10.80
N LEU A 415 -15.41 18.92 -10.31
CA LEU A 415 -14.24 19.74 -10.67
C LEU A 415 -13.99 19.69 -12.18
N LEU A 416 -13.91 18.49 -12.76
CA LEU A 416 -13.71 18.28 -14.19
C LEU A 416 -14.81 18.95 -15.01
N LYS A 417 -16.09 18.77 -14.62
CA LYS A 417 -17.22 19.41 -15.30
C LYS A 417 -17.14 20.94 -15.29
N VAL A 418 -16.70 21.55 -14.19
CA VAL A 418 -16.53 23.01 -14.12
C VAL A 418 -15.40 23.47 -15.03
N LEU A 419 -14.29 22.73 -15.09
CA LEU A 419 -13.16 23.03 -15.96
C LEU A 419 -13.48 22.78 -17.45
N ASP A 420 -14.22 21.73 -17.80
CA ASP A 420 -14.65 21.45 -19.18
C ASP A 420 -15.48 22.62 -19.74
N LEU A 421 -16.41 23.16 -18.95
CA LEU A 421 -17.22 24.32 -19.34
C LEU A 421 -16.37 25.57 -19.60
N GLU A 422 -15.29 25.76 -18.84
CA GLU A 422 -14.39 26.91 -18.98
C GLU A 422 -13.41 26.73 -20.15
N LEU A 423 -12.98 25.50 -20.40
CA LEU A 423 -12.08 25.14 -21.50
C LEU A 423 -12.82 24.93 -22.84
N GLY A 424 -14.15 24.98 -22.84
CA GLY A 424 -14.98 24.78 -24.04
C GLY A 424 -14.99 23.33 -24.55
N LYS A 425 -14.89 22.34 -23.64
CA LYS A 425 -14.89 20.90 -23.96
C LYS A 425 -16.28 20.27 -23.91
#